data_AF-A0A7C2LFK0-F1
#
_entry.id   AF-A0A7C2LFK0-F1
#
_cell.length_a   1.000
_cell.length_b   1.000
_cell.length_c   1.000
_cell.angle_alpha   90.00
_cell.angle_beta   90.00
_cell.angle_gamma   90.00
#
_symmetry.space_group_name_H-M   'P 1'
#
loop_
_entity.id
_entity.type
_entity.pdbx_description
1 polymer ?
#
loop_
_entity_poly.entity_id
_entity_poly.type
_entity_poly.pdbx_seq_one_letter_code
_entity_poly.pdbx_strand_id
1 'polypeptide(L)'
;MKRLFAQLGYAEAEPPEGVDLAFRKGDRVVGVKLVKFSRSVARDRRVIRSEIYRLLREKPCDEVYIAVEGVSFGRLPPPYEFRESGIGLVEVEGASARVAIPAAPLRERPAEQALERPSPAAAAAGDAARLAEIVRELRALLEELKKSEVGGKASESLSAPVRIETAERAEGRTGGAGEELERLLAVDFIKDNPWLSILRERREGS
;
A
#
# COMPACT_ATOMS: atom_id res chain seq x y z
N MET A 1 -19.90 5.04 -1.92
CA MET A 1 -19.28 5.91 -0.90
C MET A 1 -20.03 5.95 0.43
N LYS A 2 -21.30 6.40 0.47
CA LYS A 2 -22.09 6.45 1.72
C LYS A 2 -22.11 5.12 2.48
N ARG A 3 -22.31 4.01 1.76
CA ARG A 3 -22.27 2.65 2.31
C ARG A 3 -20.92 2.29 2.96
N LEU A 4 -19.80 2.73 2.37
CA LEU A 4 -18.45 2.48 2.93
C LEU A 4 -18.30 3.15 4.29
N PHE A 5 -18.59 4.45 4.38
CA PHE A 5 -18.45 5.18 5.64
C PHE A 5 -19.49 4.76 6.68
N ALA A 6 -20.70 4.37 6.26
CA ALA A 6 -21.69 3.75 7.14
C ALA A 6 -21.18 2.43 7.75
N GLN A 7 -20.53 1.56 6.96
CA GLN A 7 -19.91 0.32 7.45
C GLN A 7 -18.76 0.58 8.42
N LEU A 8 -18.06 1.71 8.27
CA LEU A 8 -17.02 2.17 9.20
C LEU A 8 -17.60 2.85 10.47
N GLY A 9 -18.92 2.95 10.56
CA GLY A 9 -19.65 3.52 11.69
C GLY A 9 -19.69 5.04 11.70
N TYR A 10 -19.58 5.69 10.54
CA TYR A 10 -19.79 7.13 10.40
C TYR A 10 -21.22 7.43 9.95
N ALA A 11 -21.80 8.51 10.48
CA ALA A 11 -23.04 9.09 10.01
C ALA A 11 -22.77 10.18 8.95
N GLU A 12 -23.70 10.40 8.03
CA GLU A 12 -23.61 11.51 7.09
C GLU A 12 -23.70 12.85 7.84
N ALA A 13 -22.86 13.81 7.47
CA ALA A 13 -22.84 15.14 8.03
C ALA A 13 -22.86 16.17 6.90
N GLU A 14 -23.22 17.41 7.24
CA GLU A 14 -23.15 18.51 6.29
C GLU A 14 -21.69 18.78 5.90
N PRO A 15 -21.36 18.82 4.59
CA PRO A 15 -20.00 19.01 4.13
C PRO A 15 -19.52 20.44 4.41
N PRO A 16 -18.38 20.63 5.10
CA PRO A 16 -17.77 21.93 5.23
C PRO A 16 -17.22 22.42 3.87
N GLU A 17 -16.97 23.71 3.77
CA GLU A 17 -16.42 24.32 2.56
C GLU A 17 -15.11 23.62 2.16
N GLY A 18 -15.00 23.30 0.87
CA GLY A 18 -13.81 22.68 0.30
C GLY A 18 -13.91 21.16 0.06
N VAL A 19 -14.85 20.46 0.70
CA VAL A 19 -15.16 19.03 0.46
C VAL A 19 -16.57 18.84 -0.08
N ASP A 20 -16.82 17.72 -0.77
CA ASP A 20 -18.13 17.47 -1.43
C ASP A 20 -19.04 16.59 -0.57
N LEU A 21 -18.46 15.75 0.31
CA LEU A 21 -19.16 14.91 1.26
C LEU A 21 -18.47 14.98 2.62
N ALA A 22 -19.23 14.87 3.70
CA ALA A 22 -18.69 14.71 5.04
C ALA A 22 -19.40 13.62 5.83
N PHE A 23 -18.63 13.01 6.73
CA PHE A 23 -19.08 11.94 7.60
C PHE A 23 -18.57 12.18 9.03
N ARG A 24 -19.39 11.92 10.04
CA ARG A 24 -19.06 12.18 11.45
C ARG A 24 -19.15 10.91 12.29
N LYS A 25 -18.19 10.73 13.20
CA LYS A 25 -18.19 9.67 14.22
C LYS A 25 -17.67 10.25 15.53
N GLY A 26 -18.59 10.50 16.46
CA GLY A 26 -18.30 11.32 17.66
C GLY A 26 -17.85 12.71 17.24
N ASP A 27 -16.72 13.17 17.77
CA ASP A 27 -16.14 14.48 17.45
C ASP A 27 -15.32 14.48 16.16
N ARG A 28 -15.09 13.33 15.53
CA ARG A 28 -14.28 13.24 14.31
C ARG A 28 -15.12 13.47 13.07
N VAL A 29 -14.68 14.38 12.23
CA VAL A 29 -15.24 14.67 10.92
C VAL A 29 -14.27 14.22 9.83
N VAL A 30 -14.79 13.38 8.92
CA VAL A 30 -14.10 12.93 7.72
C VAL A 30 -14.69 13.65 6.53
N GLY A 31 -13.85 14.33 5.75
CA GLY A 31 -14.23 14.96 4.49
C GLY A 31 -13.83 14.11 3.29
N VAL A 32 -14.65 14.12 2.24
CA VAL A 32 -14.31 13.47 0.97
C VAL A 32 -14.47 14.46 -0.17
N LYS A 33 -13.40 14.65 -0.95
CA LYS A 33 -13.38 15.41 -2.19
C LYS A 33 -13.57 14.47 -3.37
N LEU A 34 -14.59 14.69 -4.18
CA LEU A 34 -14.87 13.93 -5.39
C LEU A 34 -14.11 14.57 -6.56
N VAL A 35 -13.22 13.80 -7.18
CA VAL A 35 -12.46 14.24 -8.36
C VAL A 35 -12.79 13.31 -9.53
N LYS A 36 -13.32 13.90 -10.61
CA LYS A 36 -13.58 13.20 -11.87
C LYS A 36 -12.38 13.35 -12.79
N PHE A 37 -11.91 12.23 -13.34
CA PHE A 37 -10.85 12.26 -14.34
C PHE A 37 -11.34 12.89 -15.65
N SER A 38 -10.47 13.69 -16.26
CA SER A 38 -10.66 14.24 -17.59
C SER A 38 -10.21 13.24 -18.66
N ARG A 39 -10.26 13.62 -19.94
CA ARG A 39 -9.67 12.80 -21.01
C ARG A 39 -8.14 12.82 -21.02
N SER A 40 -7.49 13.69 -20.23
CA SER A 40 -6.04 13.91 -20.26
C SER A 40 -5.36 13.48 -18.96
N VAL A 41 -4.52 12.45 -19.06
CA VAL A 41 -3.76 11.88 -17.94
C VAL A 41 -2.87 12.90 -17.22
N ALA A 42 -2.17 13.75 -17.98
CA ALA A 42 -1.28 14.76 -17.41
C ALA A 42 -2.04 15.86 -16.68
N ARG A 43 -3.24 16.23 -17.15
CA ARG A 43 -4.10 17.18 -16.45
C ARG A 43 -4.65 16.58 -15.15
N ASP A 44 -5.02 15.31 -15.18
CA ASP A 44 -5.59 14.61 -14.02
C ASP A 44 -4.62 14.60 -12.82
N ARG A 45 -3.34 14.27 -13.06
CA ARG A 45 -2.29 14.32 -12.02
C ARG A 45 -2.14 15.71 -11.41
N ARG A 46 -2.10 16.74 -12.27
CA ARG A 46 -1.94 18.13 -11.82
C ARG A 46 -3.15 18.59 -11.02
N VAL A 47 -4.36 18.25 -11.44
CA VAL A 47 -5.60 18.56 -10.74
C VAL A 47 -5.59 17.94 -9.34
N ILE A 48 -5.27 16.65 -9.24
CA ILE A 48 -5.23 15.98 -7.93
C ILE A 48 -4.18 16.62 -7.02
N ARG A 49 -2.99 16.93 -7.54
CA ARG A 49 -1.96 17.60 -6.74
C ARG A 49 -2.41 19.00 -6.27
N SER A 50 -3.09 19.75 -7.13
CA SER A 50 -3.70 21.03 -6.75
C SER A 50 -4.75 20.86 -5.65
N GLU A 51 -5.59 19.82 -5.71
CA GLU A 51 -6.55 19.50 -4.65
C GLU A 51 -5.87 19.10 -3.34
N ILE A 52 -4.79 18.30 -3.39
CA ILE A 52 -3.99 17.96 -2.22
C ILE A 52 -3.50 19.24 -1.52
N TYR A 53 -2.87 20.15 -2.25
CA TYR A 53 -2.38 21.41 -1.67
C TYR A 53 -3.49 22.30 -1.13
N ARG A 54 -4.64 22.35 -1.82
CA ARG A 54 -5.80 23.12 -1.37
C ARG A 54 -6.35 22.59 -0.05
N LEU A 55 -6.56 21.28 0.05
CA LEU A 55 -7.06 20.60 1.24
C LEU A 55 -6.08 20.69 2.42
N LEU A 56 -4.76 20.63 2.16
CA LEU A 56 -3.73 20.84 3.17
C LEU A 56 -3.74 22.27 3.74
N ARG A 57 -4.07 23.27 2.90
CA ARG A 57 -4.14 24.67 3.30
C ARG A 57 -5.42 24.97 4.08
N GLU A 58 -6.56 24.48 3.60
CA GLU A 58 -7.88 24.75 4.17
C GLU A 58 -8.15 23.91 5.43
N LYS A 59 -7.61 22.69 5.49
CA LYS A 59 -7.83 21.70 6.57
C LYS A 59 -9.30 21.63 7.00
N PRO A 60 -10.22 21.31 6.07
CA PRO A 60 -11.67 21.43 6.32
C PRO A 60 -12.19 20.41 7.34
N CYS A 61 -11.49 19.29 7.52
CA CYS A 61 -11.91 18.17 8.37
C CYS A 61 -10.71 17.58 9.13
N ASP A 62 -10.96 16.69 10.10
CA ASP A 62 -9.92 15.98 10.84
C ASP A 62 -9.18 15.00 9.94
N GLU A 63 -9.91 14.25 9.12
CA GLU A 63 -9.36 13.37 8.09
C GLU A 63 -9.97 13.75 6.75
N VAL A 64 -9.18 13.69 5.68
CA VAL A 64 -9.64 14.05 4.34
C VAL A 64 -9.24 12.96 3.35
N TYR A 65 -10.17 12.59 2.48
CA TYR A 65 -9.95 11.69 1.38
C TYR A 65 -10.20 12.39 0.04
N ILE A 66 -9.40 12.06 -0.96
CA ILE A 66 -9.74 12.29 -2.36
C ILE A 66 -10.33 11.00 -2.91
N ALA A 67 -11.50 11.10 -3.53
CA ALA A 67 -12.15 10.00 -4.18
C ALA A 67 -12.09 10.14 -5.70
N VAL A 68 -11.69 9.07 -6.37
CA VAL A 68 -11.54 9.01 -7.83
C VAL A 68 -12.32 7.84 -8.41
N GLU A 69 -12.95 8.05 -9.55
CA GLU A 69 -13.65 7.01 -10.30
C GLU A 69 -12.66 6.25 -11.20
N GLY A 70 -12.54 4.93 -11.03
CA GLY A 70 -11.73 4.04 -11.87
C GLY A 70 -10.24 4.39 -11.86
N VAL A 71 -9.47 3.79 -10.95
CA VAL A 71 -8.03 4.07 -10.85
C VAL A 71 -7.28 3.51 -12.05
N SER A 72 -6.77 4.40 -12.89
CA SER A 72 -5.60 4.08 -13.72
C SER A 72 -4.37 4.70 -13.06
N PHE A 73 -3.43 3.87 -12.60
CA PHE A 73 -2.20 4.28 -11.89
C PHE A 73 -1.38 5.37 -12.63
N GLY A 74 -1.54 5.51 -13.95
CA GLY A 74 -0.94 6.58 -14.74
C GLY A 74 -1.52 7.99 -14.50
N ARG A 75 -2.71 8.12 -13.89
CA ARG A 75 -3.44 9.39 -13.71
C ARG A 75 -3.35 9.98 -12.31
N LEU A 76 -2.92 9.19 -11.34
CA LEU A 76 -2.72 9.64 -9.97
C LEU A 76 -1.29 10.14 -9.76
N PRO A 77 -1.06 11.10 -8.85
CA PRO A 77 0.25 11.29 -8.26
C PRO A 77 0.78 9.98 -7.66
N PRO A 78 2.10 9.85 -7.50
CA PRO A 78 2.70 8.74 -6.80
C PRO A 78 2.08 8.54 -5.39
N PRO A 79 1.90 7.29 -4.92
CA PRO A 79 1.30 7.02 -3.60
C PRO A 79 2.00 7.69 -2.42
N TYR A 80 3.30 7.96 -2.51
CA TYR A 80 4.03 8.63 -1.43
C TYR A 80 3.54 10.08 -1.21
N GLU A 81 3.09 10.79 -2.26
CA GLU A 81 2.56 12.16 -2.11
C GLU A 81 1.30 12.18 -1.23
N PHE A 82 0.44 11.17 -1.35
CA PHE A 82 -0.74 11.02 -0.49
C PHE A 82 -0.33 10.73 0.95
N ARG A 83 0.58 9.78 1.17
CA ARG A 83 1.04 9.40 2.52
C ARG A 83 1.70 10.56 3.26
N GLU A 84 2.58 11.31 2.58
CA GLU A 84 3.25 12.48 3.16
C GLU A 84 2.28 13.61 3.47
N SER A 85 1.26 13.81 2.62
CA SER A 85 0.21 14.80 2.88
C SER A 85 -0.75 14.39 4.01
N GLY A 86 -0.81 13.11 4.37
CA GLY A 86 -1.85 12.57 5.24
C GLY A 86 -3.26 12.53 4.59
N ILE A 87 -3.42 12.93 3.34
CA ILE A 87 -4.69 12.84 2.62
C ILE A 87 -4.86 11.41 2.08
N GLY A 88 -5.99 10.79 2.40
CA GLY A 88 -6.31 9.45 1.95
C GLY A 88 -6.83 9.40 0.51
N LEU A 89 -6.87 8.20 -0.05
CA LEU A 89 -7.39 7.91 -1.39
C LEU A 89 -8.53 6.89 -1.29
N VAL A 90 -9.67 7.23 -1.86
CA VAL A 90 -10.81 6.32 -2.04
C VAL A 90 -10.99 6.04 -3.53
N GLU A 91 -11.10 4.77 -3.86
CA GLU A 91 -11.39 4.34 -5.23
C GLU A 91 -12.87 4.04 -5.34
N VAL A 92 -13.48 4.54 -6.40
CA VAL A 92 -14.90 4.33 -6.71
C VAL A 92 -15.00 3.52 -8.00
N GLU A 93 -15.62 2.35 -7.91
CA GLU A 93 -15.91 1.47 -9.03
C GLU A 93 -17.41 1.22 -9.09
N GLY A 94 -18.10 1.99 -9.94
CA GLY A 94 -19.56 1.97 -10.04
C GLY A 94 -20.24 2.29 -8.70
N ALA A 95 -21.00 1.33 -8.17
CA ALA A 95 -21.67 1.47 -6.88
C ALA A 95 -20.77 1.15 -5.66
N SER A 96 -19.59 0.59 -5.90
CA SER A 96 -18.65 0.19 -4.85
C SER A 96 -17.61 1.28 -4.59
N ALA A 97 -17.15 1.39 -3.34
CA ALA A 97 -16.06 2.28 -2.97
C ALA A 97 -15.15 1.58 -1.96
N ARG A 98 -13.84 1.74 -2.11
CA ARG A 98 -12.83 1.17 -1.20
C ARG A 98 -11.77 2.20 -0.84
N VAL A 99 -11.22 2.08 0.35
CA VAL A 99 -10.06 2.89 0.76
C VAL A 99 -8.80 2.24 0.18
N ALA A 100 -8.11 2.95 -0.71
CA ALA A 100 -6.82 2.50 -1.26
C ALA A 100 -5.64 3.03 -0.45
N ILE A 101 -5.74 4.26 0.05
CA ILE A 101 -4.74 4.85 0.94
C ILE A 101 -5.49 5.43 2.14
N PRO A 102 -5.19 5.00 3.38
CA PRO A 102 -5.84 5.56 4.56
C PRO A 102 -5.42 7.02 4.77
N ALA A 103 -6.35 7.85 5.26
CA ALA A 103 -6.01 9.21 5.67
C ALA A 103 -5.35 9.22 7.05
N ALA A 104 -4.51 10.21 7.29
CA ALA A 104 -4.00 10.57 8.60
C ALA A 104 -4.70 11.84 9.11
N PRO A 105 -4.79 12.04 10.43
CA PRO A 105 -5.37 13.27 10.98
C PRO A 105 -4.58 14.51 10.55
N LEU A 106 -5.25 15.48 9.91
CA LEU A 106 -4.69 16.76 9.47
C LEU A 106 -4.67 17.84 10.56
N ARG A 107 -5.54 17.69 11.56
CA ARG A 107 -5.60 18.52 12.76
C ARG A 107 -4.94 17.78 13.91
N GLU A 108 -3.93 18.40 14.50
CA GLU A 108 -3.39 17.96 15.78
C GLU A 108 -4.47 18.21 16.84
N ARG A 109 -4.89 17.15 17.55
CA ARG A 109 -5.76 17.33 18.71
C ARG A 109 -4.99 18.11 19.79
N PRO A 110 -5.67 18.97 20.56
CA PRO A 110 -5.15 19.38 21.85
C PRO A 110 -4.79 18.14 22.68
N ALA A 111 -3.62 18.15 23.30
CA ALA A 111 -3.01 17.00 23.98
C ALA A 111 -3.86 16.35 25.09
N GLU A 112 -4.96 16.99 25.51
CA GLU A 112 -5.84 16.50 26.58
C GLU A 112 -6.69 15.27 26.20
N GLN A 113 -6.82 14.93 24.91
CA GLN A 113 -7.52 13.70 24.47
C GLN A 113 -6.58 12.54 24.08
N ALA A 114 -5.28 12.66 24.36
CA ALA A 114 -4.28 11.64 24.00
C ALA A 114 -4.14 10.50 25.03
N LEU A 115 -4.86 10.56 26.16
CA LEU A 115 -4.69 9.65 27.30
C LEU A 115 -5.31 8.25 27.17
N GLU A 116 -5.91 7.89 26.03
CA GLU A 116 -6.40 6.52 25.78
C GLU A 116 -5.86 5.88 24.48
N ARG A 117 -4.65 6.25 24.05
CA ARG A 117 -3.95 5.43 23.07
C ARG A 117 -2.84 4.63 23.76
N PRO A 118 -2.80 3.29 23.63
CA PRO A 118 -1.58 2.58 23.94
C PRO A 118 -0.46 3.21 23.12
N SER A 119 0.66 3.50 23.77
CA SER A 119 1.84 4.10 23.14
C SER A 119 2.11 3.44 21.78
N PRO A 120 2.60 4.18 20.76
CA PRO A 120 3.03 3.57 19.50
C PRO A 120 4.02 2.41 19.70
N ALA A 121 4.79 2.41 20.80
CA ALA A 121 5.62 1.29 21.21
C ALA A 121 4.80 0.05 21.65
N ALA A 122 3.68 0.24 22.34
CA ALA A 122 2.77 -0.82 22.76
C ALA A 122 1.94 -1.39 21.59
N ALA A 123 1.53 -0.54 20.64
CA ALA A 123 0.89 -0.99 19.40
C ALA A 123 1.85 -1.78 18.51
N ALA A 124 3.08 -1.28 18.30
CA ALA A 124 4.11 -1.99 17.56
C ALA A 124 4.53 -3.31 18.24
N ALA A 125 4.53 -3.36 19.57
CA ALA A 125 4.76 -4.60 20.32
C ALA A 125 3.62 -5.61 20.14
N GLY A 126 2.37 -5.14 20.11
CA GLY A 126 1.19 -5.98 19.81
C GLY A 126 1.23 -6.55 18.40
N ASP A 127 1.60 -5.74 17.41
CA ASP A 127 1.73 -6.18 16.01
C ASP A 127 2.90 -7.16 15.83
N ALA A 128 4.03 -6.95 16.51
CA ALA A 128 5.16 -7.87 16.51
C ALA A 128 4.80 -9.22 17.13
N ALA A 129 4.05 -9.23 18.24
CA ALA A 129 3.57 -10.45 18.88
C ALA A 129 2.60 -11.22 17.98
N ARG A 130 1.68 -10.51 17.32
CA ARG A 130 0.73 -11.11 16.37
C ARG A 130 1.42 -11.67 15.13
N LEU A 131 2.43 -10.98 14.59
CA LEU A 131 3.25 -11.48 13.49
C LEU A 131 4.05 -12.71 13.90
N ALA A 132 4.61 -12.73 15.11
CA ALA A 132 5.33 -13.90 15.63
C ALA A 132 4.39 -15.11 15.78
N GLU A 133 3.14 -14.91 16.20
CA GLU A 133 2.12 -15.95 16.29
C GLU A 133 1.75 -16.50 14.91
N ILE A 134 1.50 -15.64 13.93
CA ILE A 134 1.21 -16.05 12.54
C ILE A 134 2.39 -16.84 11.95
N VAL A 135 3.63 -16.40 12.18
CA VAL A 135 4.82 -17.14 11.73
C VAL A 135 4.94 -18.51 12.40
N ARG A 136 4.58 -18.62 13.68
CA ARG A 136 4.56 -19.89 14.40
C ARG A 136 3.50 -20.83 13.86
N GLU A 137 2.29 -20.33 13.61
CA GLU A 137 1.19 -21.10 13.01
C GLU A 137 1.54 -21.57 11.60
N LEU A 138 2.11 -20.70 10.77
CA LEU A 138 2.58 -21.08 9.43
C LEU A 138 3.65 -22.17 9.46
N ARG A 139 4.59 -22.09 10.41
CA ARG A 139 5.60 -23.15 10.59
C ARG A 139 4.98 -24.47 11.05
N ALA A 140 3.99 -24.42 11.94
CA ALA A 140 3.28 -25.61 12.38
C ALA A 140 2.50 -26.26 11.22
N LEU A 141 1.78 -25.46 10.43
CA LEU A 141 1.06 -25.93 9.24
C LEU A 141 2.00 -26.51 8.18
N LEU A 142 3.19 -25.91 7.98
CA LEU A 142 4.20 -26.46 7.08
C LEU A 142 4.75 -27.80 7.57
N GLU A 143 4.95 -27.97 8.87
CA GLU A 143 5.38 -29.25 9.44
C GLU A 143 4.26 -30.30 9.45
N GLU A 144 3.00 -29.90 9.62
CA GLU A 144 1.85 -30.79 9.44
C GLU A 144 1.70 -31.21 7.97
N LEU A 145 1.89 -30.29 7.03
CA LEU A 145 1.91 -30.61 5.59
C LEU A 145 3.03 -31.60 5.26
N LYS A 146 4.26 -31.35 5.74
CA LYS A 146 5.37 -32.31 5.57
C LYS A 146 5.10 -33.67 6.20
N LYS A 147 4.44 -33.73 7.37
CA LYS A 147 4.05 -34.99 8.01
C LYS A 147 2.91 -35.69 7.27
N SER A 148 2.00 -34.93 6.66
CA SER A 148 0.91 -35.45 5.84
C SER A 148 1.36 -35.93 4.46
N GLU A 149 2.42 -35.33 3.89
CA GLU A 149 3.05 -35.80 2.64
C GLU A 149 3.83 -37.11 2.80
N VAL A 150 4.17 -37.52 4.03
CA VAL A 150 4.77 -38.84 4.31
C VAL A 150 3.74 -39.98 4.24
N GLY A 151 2.46 -39.67 3.98
CA GLY A 151 1.35 -40.62 3.94
C GLY A 151 0.59 -40.72 2.62
N GLY A 152 1.22 -40.56 1.45
CA GLY A 152 0.54 -40.81 0.18
C GLY A 152 1.36 -40.42 -1.04
N LYS A 153 1.80 -41.42 -1.81
CA LYS A 153 2.66 -41.29 -3.00
C LYS A 153 2.27 -40.15 -3.95
N ALA A 154 3.03 -39.07 -3.92
CA ALA A 154 3.38 -38.24 -5.09
C ALA A 154 4.65 -37.42 -4.77
N SER A 155 5.73 -38.12 -4.45
CA SER A 155 7.05 -37.51 -4.28
C SER A 155 8.07 -38.37 -5.00
N GLU A 156 8.12 -38.24 -6.32
CA GLU A 156 9.30 -38.64 -7.09
C GLU A 156 9.58 -37.59 -8.15
N SER A 157 9.80 -36.36 -7.68
CA SER A 157 10.46 -35.28 -8.41
C SER A 157 10.77 -34.22 -7.37
N LEU A 158 11.99 -34.22 -6.81
CA LEU A 158 12.71 -33.06 -6.24
C LEU A 158 13.95 -33.46 -5.42
N SER A 159 14.33 -34.74 -5.38
CA SER A 159 15.56 -35.18 -4.68
C SER A 159 16.50 -35.93 -5.62
N ALA A 160 17.10 -35.23 -6.58
CA ALA A 160 18.36 -35.66 -7.20
C ALA A 160 19.21 -34.43 -7.54
N PRO A 161 20.53 -34.48 -7.31
CA PRO A 161 21.42 -33.33 -7.43
C PRO A 161 21.59 -32.97 -8.91
N VAL A 162 21.26 -31.74 -9.29
CA VAL A 162 21.59 -31.25 -10.63
C VAL A 162 23.11 -30.99 -10.66
N ARG A 163 23.83 -31.96 -11.23
CA ARG A 163 25.21 -31.79 -11.69
C ARG A 163 25.24 -30.62 -12.67
N ILE A 164 26.04 -29.61 -12.36
CA ILE A 164 26.45 -28.60 -13.33
C ILE A 164 27.49 -29.26 -14.23
N GLU A 165 27.05 -29.81 -15.36
CA GLU A 165 27.97 -30.19 -16.43
C GLU A 165 28.24 -28.96 -17.29
N THR A 166 29.46 -28.46 -17.19
CA THR A 166 30.08 -27.62 -18.21
C THR A 166 30.15 -28.41 -19.52
N ALA A 167 29.36 -28.01 -20.51
CA ALA A 167 29.55 -28.40 -21.89
C ALA A 167 29.70 -27.13 -22.74
N GLU A 168 30.93 -26.97 -23.24
CA GLU A 168 31.30 -25.96 -24.20
C GLU A 168 30.43 -26.04 -25.47
N ARG A 169 29.89 -24.87 -25.83
CA ARG A 169 29.93 -24.31 -27.19
C ARG A 169 29.17 -25.05 -28.31
N ALA A 170 27.98 -24.54 -28.62
CA ALA A 170 27.58 -24.19 -29.99
C ALA A 170 26.43 -23.16 -29.95
N GLU A 171 26.84 -21.89 -30.00
CA GLU A 171 26.31 -20.81 -30.85
C GLU A 171 24.79 -20.71 -31.10
N GLY A 172 24.19 -19.64 -30.54
CA GLY A 172 23.02 -19.00 -31.16
C GLY A 172 21.93 -18.50 -30.20
N ARG A 173 22.10 -17.25 -29.73
CA ARG A 173 21.05 -16.35 -29.19
C ARG A 173 20.39 -16.75 -27.86
N THR A 174 21.11 -16.51 -26.76
CA THR A 174 20.52 -16.28 -25.43
C THR A 174 20.30 -14.78 -25.21
N GLY A 175 19.07 -14.32 -25.38
CA GLY A 175 18.60 -13.03 -24.87
C GLY A 175 17.15 -13.22 -24.46
N GLY A 176 16.83 -13.10 -23.17
CA GLY A 176 15.42 -13.19 -22.76
C GLY A 176 15.13 -13.24 -21.27
N ALA A 177 15.95 -13.88 -20.43
CA ALA A 177 15.59 -14.01 -19.01
C ALA A 177 16.09 -12.86 -18.12
N GLY A 178 17.25 -12.28 -18.44
CA GLY A 178 17.83 -11.15 -17.68
C GLY A 178 17.20 -9.80 -18.02
N GLU A 179 16.85 -9.57 -19.29
CA GLU A 179 16.27 -8.32 -19.77
C GLU A 179 14.81 -8.13 -19.33
N GLU A 180 14.05 -9.21 -19.12
CA GLU A 180 12.65 -9.14 -18.68
C GLU A 180 12.55 -8.60 -17.24
N LEU A 181 13.48 -9.00 -16.36
CA LEU A 181 13.54 -8.56 -14.97
C LEU A 181 14.01 -7.09 -14.86
N GLU A 182 14.97 -6.68 -15.71
CA GLU A 182 15.42 -5.28 -15.81
C GLU A 182 14.37 -4.35 -16.45
N ARG A 183 13.49 -4.86 -17.32
CA ARG A 183 12.36 -4.09 -17.88
C ARG A 183 11.20 -3.94 -16.89
N LEU A 184 10.96 -4.95 -16.05
CA LEU A 184 9.90 -4.92 -15.03
C LEU A 184 10.24 -4.03 -13.83
N LEU A 185 11.54 -3.90 -13.52
CA LEU A 185 12.07 -2.97 -12.54
C LEU A 185 12.44 -1.67 -13.25
N ALA A 186 11.42 -0.87 -13.60
CA ALA A 186 11.57 0.41 -14.27
C ALA A 186 12.84 1.16 -13.81
N VAL A 187 13.67 1.50 -14.79
CA VAL A 187 15.05 2.03 -14.74
C VAL A 187 15.24 3.25 -13.79
N ASP A 188 14.15 3.89 -13.34
CA ASP A 188 14.17 4.99 -12.38
C ASP A 188 14.30 4.55 -10.91
N PHE A 189 14.05 3.28 -10.58
CA PHE A 189 14.16 2.78 -9.20
C PHE A 189 15.59 2.38 -8.81
N ILE A 190 16.46 2.17 -9.79
CA ILE A 190 17.85 1.72 -9.58
C ILE A 190 18.81 2.91 -9.59
N LYS A 191 18.52 3.96 -10.37
CA LYS A 191 19.37 5.15 -10.41
C LYS A 191 19.15 5.96 -9.13
N ASP A 192 20.21 6.11 -8.34
CA ASP A 192 20.27 6.86 -7.08
C ASP A 192 19.54 6.26 -5.86
N ASN A 193 19.26 4.96 -5.85
CA ASN A 193 18.65 4.32 -4.68
C ASN A 193 19.68 4.03 -3.57
N PRO A 194 19.65 4.76 -2.42
CA PRO A 194 20.64 4.64 -1.36
C PRO A 194 20.61 3.28 -0.64
N TRP A 195 19.54 2.51 -0.80
CA TRP A 195 19.38 1.20 -0.16
C TRP A 195 20.16 0.08 -0.86
N LEU A 196 20.50 0.25 -2.15
CA LEU A 196 21.27 -0.75 -2.89
C LEU A 196 22.72 -0.85 -2.40
N SER A 197 23.31 0.27 -1.97
CA SER A 197 24.65 0.32 -1.38
C SER A 197 24.71 -0.46 -0.07
N ILE A 198 23.70 -0.28 0.79
CA ILE A 198 23.57 -0.94 2.10
C ILE A 198 23.40 -2.46 1.94
N LEU A 199 22.65 -2.89 0.92
CA LEU A 199 22.43 -4.31 0.65
C LEU A 199 23.65 -5.00 0.03
N ARG A 200 24.51 -4.28 -0.69
CA ARG A 200 25.76 -4.81 -1.24
C ARG A 200 26.83 -5.01 -0.18
N GLU A 201 27.00 -4.05 0.75
CA GLU A 201 27.95 -4.19 1.87
C GLU A 201 27.66 -5.42 2.76
N ARG A 202 26.38 -5.78 2.94
CA ARG A 202 26.00 -6.98 3.70
C ARG A 202 26.30 -8.30 2.99
N ARG A 203 26.56 -8.30 1.68
CA ARG A 203 26.83 -9.51 0.90
C ARG A 203 28.32 -9.79 0.75
N GLU A 204 29.18 -8.78 0.87
CA GLU A 204 30.64 -8.92 0.83
C GLU A 204 31.27 -9.17 2.22
N GLY A 205 30.47 -9.01 3.28
CA GLY A 205 30.90 -9.26 4.67
C GLY A 205 30.54 -10.65 5.23
N SER A 206 30.22 -11.64 4.39
CA SER A 206 29.88 -13.00 4.84
C SER A 206 30.61 -14.08 4.06
#